data_AF-B0XE53-F1
#
_entry.id   AF-B0XE53-F1
#
_cell.length_a   1.000
_cell.length_b   1.000
_cell.length_c   1.000
_cell.angle_alpha   90.00
_cell.angle_beta   90.00
_cell.angle_gamma   90.00
#
_symmetry.space_group_name_H-M   'P 1'
#
loop_
_entity.id
_entity.type
_entity.pdbx_description
1 polymer ?
#
loop_
_entity_poly.entity_id
_entity_poly.type
_entity_poly.pdbx_seq_one_letter_code
_entity_poly.pdbx_strand_id
1 'polypeptide(L)'
;MRVKVVYSNQLNRVFGKFDNPASVSPTPTRQLSYNYLASVNLWLLLFPCDLCCDWTMGTVPLVESFGDVRNLTTLAAYSLLGVLVWMAFVQVDRQKAAVIVMIKKYFKLNTHREYYALAHTAIRPLKSGKD
;
A
#
# COMPACT_ATOMS: atom_id res chain seq x y z
N MET A 1 38.16 -12.17 -48.95
CA MET A 1 37.03 -12.46 -48.06
C MET A 1 37.35 -11.86 -46.68
N ARG A 2 36.88 -10.63 -46.39
CA ARG A 2 37.11 -9.97 -45.09
C ARG A 2 35.91 -10.26 -44.20
N VAL A 3 36.08 -11.18 -43.25
CA VAL A 3 35.13 -11.35 -42.15
C VAL A 3 35.22 -10.07 -41.31
N LYS A 4 34.26 -9.16 -41.49
CA LYS A 4 34.10 -7.99 -40.63
C LYS A 4 33.56 -8.49 -39.29
N VAL A 5 34.47 -8.88 -38.40
CA VAL A 5 34.18 -8.95 -36.96
C VAL A 5 34.07 -7.52 -36.47
N VAL A 6 32.86 -6.95 -36.52
CA VAL A 6 32.55 -5.64 -35.92
C VAL A 6 31.93 -5.91 -34.56
N TYR A 7 32.76 -6.37 -33.63
CA TYR A 7 32.54 -6.20 -32.20
C TYR A 7 33.42 -5.04 -31.75
N SER A 8 32.92 -3.81 -31.88
CA SER A 8 33.24 -2.70 -30.96
C SER A 8 32.62 -1.39 -31.49
N ASN A 9 32.06 -0.61 -30.55
CA ASN A 9 31.74 0.81 -30.67
C ASN A 9 30.30 1.25 -30.95
N GLN A 10 29.32 0.72 -30.20
CA GLN A 10 28.14 1.52 -29.84
C GLN A 10 27.92 1.50 -28.33
N LEU A 11 28.61 2.42 -27.65
CA LEU A 11 28.35 2.85 -26.26
C LEU A 11 27.10 3.73 -26.21
N ASN A 12 26.01 3.25 -26.80
CA ASN A 12 24.67 3.72 -26.48
C ASN A 12 23.78 2.49 -26.63
N ARG A 13 23.52 1.76 -25.53
CA ARG A 13 22.46 0.75 -25.50
C ARG A 13 21.14 1.49 -25.71
N VAL A 14 20.79 1.73 -26.96
CA VAL A 14 19.44 2.17 -27.30
C VAL A 14 18.58 0.94 -27.09
N PHE A 15 17.75 0.97 -26.05
CA PHE A 15 16.75 -0.08 -25.79
C PHE A 15 15.94 -0.30 -27.07
N GLY A 16 16.00 -1.51 -27.60
CA GLY A 16 15.30 -1.90 -28.82
C GLY A 16 13.82 -2.16 -28.54
N LYS A 17 13.03 -2.25 -29.62
CA LYS A 17 11.60 -2.61 -29.53
C LYS A 17 11.35 -3.97 -28.85
N PHE A 18 12.35 -4.85 -28.88
CA PHE A 18 12.30 -6.16 -28.24
C PHE A 18 12.62 -6.10 -26.73
N ASP A 19 13.38 -5.10 -26.27
CA ASP A 19 13.75 -4.98 -24.86
C ASP A 19 12.61 -4.40 -24.03
N ASN A 20 11.89 -3.42 -24.57
CA ASN A 20 10.73 -2.83 -23.93
C ASN A 20 9.71 -2.38 -25.01
N PRO A 21 8.79 -3.26 -25.41
CA PRO A 21 7.81 -2.95 -26.45
C PRO A 21 6.87 -1.80 -26.06
N ALA A 22 6.62 -1.60 -24.76
CA ALA A 22 5.79 -0.51 -24.27
C ALA A 22 6.45 0.87 -24.45
N SER A 23 7.75 1.01 -24.19
CA SER A 23 8.44 2.31 -24.30
C SER A 23 8.50 2.85 -25.73
N VAL A 24 8.62 1.95 -26.70
CA VAL A 24 8.68 2.28 -28.13
C VAL A 24 7.31 2.48 -28.78
N SER A 25 6.22 2.17 -28.05
CA SER A 25 4.86 2.30 -28.57
C SER A 25 4.38 3.77 -28.58
N PRO A 26 3.48 4.14 -29.51
CA PRO A 26 2.92 5.48 -29.56
C PRO A 26 1.98 5.73 -28.38
N THR A 27 1.70 7.01 -28.13
CA THR A 27 0.61 7.40 -27.22
C THR A 27 -0.73 7.16 -27.92
N PRO A 28 -1.75 6.59 -27.25
CA PRO A 28 -1.88 6.35 -25.81
C PRO A 28 -1.45 4.95 -25.33
N THR A 29 -1.13 4.02 -26.24
CA THR A 29 -0.78 2.62 -25.95
C THR A 29 0.33 2.51 -24.90
N ARG A 30 1.33 3.39 -24.98
CA ARG A 30 2.42 3.46 -24.01
C ARG A 30 1.93 3.69 -22.58
N GLN A 31 1.06 4.69 -22.39
CA GLN A 31 0.54 5.02 -21.06
C GLN A 31 -0.35 3.90 -20.52
N LEU A 32 -1.24 3.37 -21.36
CA LEU A 32 -2.13 2.28 -20.96
C LEU A 32 -1.35 1.02 -20.56
N SER A 33 -0.33 0.67 -21.35
CA SER A 33 0.53 -0.48 -21.08
C SER A 33 1.32 -0.31 -19.78
N TYR A 34 1.83 0.90 -19.47
CA TYR A 34 2.50 1.14 -18.19
C TYR A 34 1.56 1.06 -16.99
N ASN A 35 0.33 1.56 -17.09
CA ASN A 35 -0.67 1.39 -16.04
C ASN A 35 -1.02 -0.09 -15.84
N TYR A 36 -1.16 -0.84 -16.94
CA TYR A 36 -1.36 -2.28 -16.88
C TYR A 36 -0.19 -3.01 -16.21
N LEU A 37 1.04 -2.62 -16.52
CA LEU A 37 2.23 -3.16 -15.88
C LEU A 37 2.26 -2.90 -14.36
N ALA A 38 1.79 -1.74 -13.91
CA ALA A 38 1.64 -1.46 -12.48
C ALA A 38 0.66 -2.45 -11.82
N SER A 39 -0.44 -2.81 -12.49
CA SER A 39 -1.40 -3.80 -11.99
C SER A 39 -0.83 -5.21 -11.93
N VAL A 40 -0.06 -5.62 -12.94
CA VAL A 40 0.63 -6.93 -12.97
C VAL A 40 1.67 -7.02 -11.85
N ASN A 41 2.46 -5.96 -11.66
CA ASN A 41 3.43 -5.88 -10.56
C ASN A 41 2.77 -5.93 -9.18
N LEU A 42 1.63 -5.26 -9.01
CA LEU A 42 0.88 -5.35 -7.77
C LEU A 42 0.36 -6.78 -7.54
N TRP A 43 -0.09 -7.45 -8.59
CA TRP A 43 -0.51 -8.85 -8.50
C TRP A 43 0.65 -9.76 -8.09
N LEU A 44 1.84 -9.57 -8.64
CA LEU A 44 3.06 -10.30 -8.24
C LEU A 44 3.42 -10.11 -6.76
N LEU A 45 3.19 -8.92 -6.19
CA LEU A 45 3.39 -8.67 -4.76
C LEU A 45 2.41 -9.44 -3.88
N LEU A 46 1.18 -9.67 -4.35
CA LEU A 46 0.15 -10.43 -3.64
C LEU A 46 0.32 -11.94 -3.84
N PHE A 47 0.68 -12.35 -5.05
CA PHE A 47 0.84 -13.74 -5.45
C PHE A 47 2.03 -13.87 -6.42
N PRO A 48 3.20 -14.34 -5.93
CA PRO A 48 4.40 -14.44 -6.75
C PRO A 48 4.32 -15.67 -7.69
N CYS A 49 3.72 -15.49 -8.86
CA CYS A 49 3.67 -16.50 -9.93
C CYS A 49 4.26 -15.96 -11.24
N ASP A 50 4.69 -16.86 -12.13
CA ASP A 50 5.11 -16.53 -13.51
C ASP A 50 6.20 -15.43 -13.64
N LEU A 51 7.21 -15.51 -12.78
CA LEU A 51 8.32 -14.52 -12.69
C LEU A 51 9.35 -14.62 -13.83
N CYS A 52 9.24 -15.62 -14.69
CA CYS A 52 10.31 -16.04 -15.61
C CYS A 52 10.29 -15.30 -16.96
N CYS A 53 9.19 -14.62 -17.29
CA CYS A 53 9.10 -13.81 -18.48
C CYS A 53 9.25 -12.35 -18.08
N ASP A 54 10.48 -11.85 -18.19
CA ASP A 54 10.68 -10.41 -18.17
C ASP A 54 9.87 -9.79 -19.33
N TRP A 55 9.34 -8.60 -19.08
CA TRP A 55 8.73 -7.59 -19.95
C TRP A 55 9.38 -7.38 -21.34
N THR A 56 10.42 -8.14 -21.68
CA THR A 56 11.03 -8.25 -22.99
C THR A 56 10.21 -9.15 -23.92
N MET A 57 10.52 -9.09 -25.21
CA MET A 57 9.94 -9.94 -26.27
C MET A 57 8.41 -9.95 -26.38
N GLY A 58 7.72 -8.99 -25.78
CA GLY A 58 6.25 -8.90 -25.86
C GLY A 58 5.52 -9.99 -25.05
N THR A 59 6.17 -10.53 -24.02
CA THR A 59 5.57 -11.47 -23.06
C THR A 59 4.34 -10.88 -22.37
N VAL A 60 4.39 -9.58 -22.07
CA VAL A 60 3.23 -8.80 -21.62
C VAL A 60 2.61 -8.10 -22.84
N PRO A 61 1.36 -8.41 -23.21
CA PRO A 61 0.71 -7.80 -24.36
C PRO A 61 0.44 -6.31 -24.13
N LEU A 62 0.65 -5.48 -25.15
CA LEU A 62 0.37 -4.04 -25.13
C LEU A 62 -1.13 -3.78 -25.00
N VAL A 63 -1.50 -2.71 -24.31
CA VAL A 63 -2.89 -2.25 -24.20
C VAL A 63 -3.10 -1.11 -25.18
N GLU A 64 -3.77 -1.39 -26.30
CA GLU A 64 -3.89 -0.47 -27.43
C GLU A 64 -5.15 0.41 -27.38
N SER A 65 -6.13 0.06 -26.53
CA SER A 65 -7.39 0.76 -26.44
C SER A 65 -7.87 0.94 -24.99
N PHE A 66 -8.69 1.97 -24.78
CA PHE A 66 -9.34 2.21 -23.49
C PHE A 66 -10.43 1.18 -23.16
N GLY A 67 -11.03 0.54 -24.17
CA GLY A 67 -12.08 -0.47 -24.00
C GLY A 67 -11.54 -1.87 -23.65
N ASP A 68 -10.23 -2.02 -23.47
CA ASP A 68 -9.63 -3.29 -23.13
C ASP A 68 -10.02 -3.74 -21.71
N VAL A 69 -10.40 -5.01 -21.55
CA VAL A 69 -10.75 -5.59 -20.24
C VAL A 69 -9.59 -5.50 -19.24
N ARG A 70 -8.35 -5.43 -19.73
CA ARG A 70 -7.13 -5.22 -18.92
C ARG A 70 -7.13 -3.87 -18.21
N ASN A 71 -7.88 -2.87 -18.68
CA ASN A 71 -8.04 -1.63 -17.93
C ASN A 71 -8.90 -1.81 -16.66
N LEU A 72 -9.67 -2.90 -16.55
CA LEU A 72 -10.36 -3.21 -15.30
C LEU A 72 -9.37 -3.65 -14.22
N THR A 73 -8.31 -4.38 -14.58
CA THR A 73 -7.29 -4.80 -13.61
C THR A 73 -6.47 -3.61 -13.11
N THR A 74 -6.24 -2.60 -13.95
CA THR A 74 -5.59 -1.35 -13.54
C THR A 74 -6.46 -0.57 -12.57
N LEU A 75 -7.75 -0.40 -12.87
CA LEU A 75 -8.71 0.25 -11.98
C LEU A 75 -8.81 -0.48 -10.64
N ALA A 76 -8.85 -1.82 -10.64
CA ALA A 76 -8.87 -2.61 -9.43
C ALA A 76 -7.59 -2.43 -8.59
N ALA A 77 -6.41 -2.43 -9.22
CA ALA A 77 -5.14 -2.22 -8.55
C ALA A 77 -5.05 -0.84 -7.89
N TYR A 78 -5.44 0.23 -8.61
CA TYR A 78 -5.48 1.59 -8.04
C TYR A 78 -6.52 1.73 -6.93
N SER A 79 -7.66 1.07 -7.06
CA SER A 79 -8.70 1.05 -6.02
C SER A 79 -8.19 0.37 -4.75
N LEU A 80 -7.51 -0.77 -4.87
CA LEU A 80 -6.88 -1.47 -3.74
C LEU A 80 -5.83 -0.58 -3.06
N LEU A 81 -4.93 0.05 -3.84
CA LEU A 81 -3.94 0.99 -3.29
C LEU A 81 -4.62 2.16 -2.57
N GLY A 82 -5.67 2.73 -3.15
CA GLY A 82 -6.45 3.80 -2.53
C GLY A 82 -7.07 3.36 -1.20
N VAL A 83 -7.63 2.14 -1.13
CA VAL A 83 -8.15 1.57 0.12
C VAL A 83 -7.05 1.36 1.15
N LEU A 84 -5.88 0.83 0.75
CA LEU A 84 -4.75 0.63 1.67
C LEU A 84 -4.24 1.96 2.23
N VAL A 85 -4.10 2.98 1.39
CA VAL A 85 -3.71 4.33 1.82
C VAL A 85 -4.76 4.91 2.76
N TRP A 86 -6.04 4.81 2.42
CA TRP A 86 -7.14 5.24 3.28
C TRP A 86 -7.11 4.54 4.64
N MET A 87 -6.96 3.21 4.65
CA MET A 87 -6.86 2.42 5.87
C MET A 87 -5.65 2.85 6.72
N ALA A 88 -4.50 3.10 6.09
CA ALA A 88 -3.32 3.59 6.79
C ALA A 88 -3.58 4.91 7.52
N PHE A 89 -4.27 5.87 6.88
CA PHE A 89 -4.63 7.14 7.51
C PHE A 89 -5.68 6.97 8.62
N VAL A 90 -6.76 6.20 8.38
CA VAL A 90 -7.83 5.99 9.36
C VAL A 90 -7.34 5.21 10.59
N GLN A 91 -6.44 4.24 10.42
CA GLN A 91 -5.88 3.49 11.53
C GLN A 91 -5.04 4.39 12.43
N VAL A 92 -4.22 5.29 11.88
CA VAL A 92 -3.43 6.25 12.65
C VAL A 92 -4.32 7.12 13.55
N ASP A 93 -5.47 7.59 13.03
CA ASP A 93 -6.39 8.40 13.82
C ASP A 93 -7.15 7.59 14.88
N ARG A 94 -7.51 6.34 14.58
CA ARG A 94 -8.10 5.43 15.58
C ARG A 94 -7.16 5.13 16.73
N GLN A 95 -5.86 4.92 16.47
CA GLN A 95 -4.88 4.68 17.53
C GLN A 95 -4.75 5.91 18.45
N LYS A 96 -4.68 7.12 17.87
CA LYS A 96 -4.65 8.37 18.66
C LYS A 96 -5.91 8.55 19.50
N ALA A 97 -7.10 8.36 18.92
CA ALA A 97 -8.36 8.49 19.62
C ALA A 97 -8.51 7.47 20.76
N ALA A 98 -8.10 6.21 20.53
CA ALA A 98 -8.13 5.16 21.54
C ALA A 98 -7.24 5.50 22.74
N VAL A 99 -6.03 6.00 22.52
CA VAL A 99 -5.12 6.44 23.60
C VAL A 99 -5.73 7.58 24.41
N ILE A 100 -6.31 8.60 23.77
CA ILE A 100 -6.96 9.72 24.46
C ILE A 100 -8.15 9.23 25.32
N VAL A 101 -8.98 8.34 24.79
CA VAL A 101 -10.11 7.75 25.53
C VAL A 101 -9.62 6.93 26.72
N MET A 102 -8.56 6.13 26.54
CA MET A 102 -7.96 5.35 27.62
C MET A 102 -7.38 6.24 28.73
N ILE A 103 -6.68 7.32 28.40
CA ILE A 103 -6.14 8.29 29.37
C ILE A 103 -7.28 8.98 30.13
N LYS A 104 -8.32 9.46 29.43
CA LYS A 104 -9.50 10.07 30.08
C LYS A 104 -10.20 9.10 31.02
N LYS A 105 -10.37 7.84 30.59
CA LYS A 105 -10.98 6.78 31.39
C LYS A 105 -10.14 6.45 32.62
N TYR A 106 -8.81 6.32 32.45
CA TYR A 106 -7.88 6.09 33.54
C TYR A 106 -7.93 7.21 34.58
N PHE A 107 -7.86 8.48 34.15
CA PHE A 107 -7.92 9.62 35.05
C PHE A 107 -9.26 9.66 35.82
N LYS A 108 -10.38 9.50 35.12
CA LYS A 108 -11.71 9.46 35.75
C LYS A 108 -11.83 8.33 36.77
N LEU A 109 -11.33 7.14 36.44
CA LEU A 109 -11.34 5.99 37.36
C LEU A 109 -10.42 6.22 38.55
N ASN A 110 -9.27 6.87 38.37
CA ASN A 110 -8.35 7.18 39.47
C ASN A 110 -8.98 8.18 40.46
N THR A 111 -9.58 9.27 39.97
CA THR A 111 -10.28 10.24 40.83
C THR A 111 -11.45 9.61 41.59
N HIS A 112 -12.22 8.74 40.92
CA HIS A 112 -13.30 8.00 41.59
C HIS A 112 -12.71 7.09 42.67
N ARG A 113 -11.67 6.31 42.37
CA ARG A 113 -11.03 5.42 43.36
C ARG A 113 -10.55 6.19 44.59
N GLU A 114 -9.89 7.33 44.41
CA GLU A 114 -9.40 8.17 45.50
C GLU A 114 -10.54 8.73 46.37
N TYR A 115 -11.61 9.22 45.73
CA TYR A 115 -12.80 9.71 46.45
C TYR A 115 -13.42 8.65 47.37
N TYR A 116 -13.60 7.42 46.87
CA TYR A 116 -14.17 6.33 47.67
C TYR A 116 -13.21 5.85 48.76
N ALA A 117 -11.89 5.86 48.50
CA ALA A 117 -10.89 5.52 49.52
C ALA A 117 -10.93 6.51 50.70
N LEU A 118 -11.03 7.81 50.42
CA LEU A 118 -11.17 8.87 51.42
C LEU A 118 -12.51 8.80 52.17
N ALA A 119 -13.61 8.52 51.47
CA ALA A 119 -14.90 8.33 52.11
C ALA A 119 -14.90 7.12 53.07
N HIS A 120 -14.29 6.00 52.68
CA HIS A 120 -14.21 4.81 53.52
C HIS A 120 -13.32 4.97 54.75
N THR A 121 -12.29 5.82 54.72
CA THR A 121 -11.49 6.14 55.91
C THR A 121 -12.21 7.12 56.82
N ALA A 122 -12.87 8.15 56.26
CA ALA A 122 -13.62 9.15 57.04
C ALA A 122 -14.87 8.58 57.73
N ILE A 123 -15.56 7.62 57.11
CA ILE A 123 -16.80 7.02 57.66
C ILE A 123 -16.51 5.94 58.72
N ARG A 124 -15.34 5.30 58.67
CA ARG A 124 -14.95 4.20 59.58
C ARG A 124 -15.07 4.56 61.09
N PRO A 125 -14.59 5.72 61.56
CA PRO A 125 -14.73 6.10 62.98
C PRO A 125 -16.16 6.47 63.39
N LEU A 126 -17.00 6.96 62.48
CA LEU A 126 -18.39 7.35 62.79
C LEU A 126 -19.31 6.17 63.14
N LYS A 127 -18.97 4.96 62.67
CA LYS A 127 -19.67 3.73 63.05
C LYS A 127 -19.17 3.11 64.35
N SER A 128 -17.99 3.49 64.85
CA SER A 128 -17.37 2.89 66.03
C SER A 128 -17.75 3.59 67.35
N GLY A 129 -18.37 4.77 67.31
CA GLY A 129 -18.73 5.56 68.49
C GLY A 129 -20.23 5.56 68.80
N LYS A 130 -20.97 4.52 68.39
CA LYS A 130 -22.43 4.40 68.57
C LYS A 130 -22.85 3.29 69.55
N ASP A 131 -21.91 2.81 70.36
CA ASP A 131 -22.12 1.86 71.46
C ASP A 131 -21.93 2.56 72.80
#